data_AF-A0A3D3DMR7-F1
#
_entry.id   AF-A0A3D3DMR7-F1
#
_cell.length_a   1.000
_cell.length_b   1.000
_cell.length_c   1.000
_cell.angle_alpha   90.00
_cell.angle_beta   90.00
_cell.angle_gamma   90.00
#
_symmetry.space_group_name_H-M   'P 1'
#
loop_
_entity.id
_entity.type
_entity.pdbx_description
1 polymer ?
#
loop_
_entity_poly.entity_id
_entity_poly.type
_entity_poly.pdbx_seq_one_letter_code
_entity_poly.pdbx_strand_id
1 'polypeptide(L)'
;MHPLDPLGREELDRAVQIIRDQMNLPPDALFEQVRLKEPCKSAVNAFNSGNPSDITREAFAVVLDRSADEVCEIVVSLDENKITSRELIPGVRISFLSEESAEFRKIICEHPDFLAALERRGISDPEQVLVEGFAVANLAESDEKHLRHTRAHCFFREHPEDNAYARPIEGLVPVVDLNNRKVLRIEDNGVVPLPPDRGDYRSDRLDTRPPLAPLEITQPDGPDFRVNGYAVEWLNWRFHVGFTPKEGLVLHTLSFHDGEIDRPVVYRASLSELVVPYGDTAGDHYMNHSFDLGETIFGKQVNSLKLGCDCLGEIYYFDFDQVDELGNPLDLSQIVCMHEEDYGVLWKHTDAHTQRSEVRRSRRLVVSSFFTIGNYDYGIFWYLYLDGTIEFEAKLTGTLYLRAITEGEPTPYGSLVAPGVNGMVHEHYFNIRLDMSVDGDANTVVEMQADRVPS
;
A
#
# COMPACT_ATOMS: atom_id res chain seq x y z
N MET A 1 -21.80 17.30 -3.27
CA MET A 1 -20.51 16.61 -3.37
C MET A 1 -19.53 17.37 -2.52
N HIS A 2 -18.88 16.71 -1.58
CA HIS A 2 -17.84 17.32 -0.78
C HIS A 2 -16.56 17.48 -1.64
N PRO A 3 -15.75 18.54 -1.48
CA PRO A 3 -14.61 18.80 -2.36
C PRO A 3 -13.49 17.74 -2.30
N LEU A 4 -13.46 16.93 -1.23
CA LEU A 4 -12.54 15.82 -1.05
C LEU A 4 -13.15 14.45 -1.43
N ASP A 5 -14.38 14.40 -1.96
CA ASP A 5 -14.93 13.15 -2.49
C ASP A 5 -14.00 12.66 -3.62
N PRO A 6 -13.53 11.39 -3.60
CA PRO A 6 -12.66 10.83 -4.62
C PRO A 6 -13.31 10.91 -6.01
N LEU A 7 -12.50 10.83 -7.07
CA LEU A 7 -13.03 10.79 -8.43
C LEU A 7 -13.78 9.49 -8.64
N GLY A 8 -15.00 9.58 -9.17
CA GLY A 8 -15.75 8.40 -9.59
C GLY A 8 -15.30 7.88 -10.96
N ARG A 9 -15.77 6.69 -11.33
CA ARG A 9 -15.49 6.02 -12.61
C ARG A 9 -15.59 6.93 -13.84
N GLU A 10 -16.70 7.67 -13.97
CA GLU A 10 -16.92 8.58 -15.12
C GLU A 10 -15.93 9.75 -15.13
N GLU A 11 -15.52 10.23 -13.96
CA GLU A 11 -14.56 11.33 -13.84
C GLU A 11 -13.14 10.89 -14.20
N LEU A 12 -12.76 9.67 -13.79
CA LEU A 12 -11.48 9.04 -14.12
C LEU A 12 -11.38 8.76 -15.62
N ASP A 13 -12.39 8.12 -16.21
CA ASP A 13 -12.46 7.85 -17.65
C ASP A 13 -12.33 9.14 -18.46
N ARG A 14 -13.08 10.17 -18.05
CA ARG A 14 -13.02 11.50 -18.67
C ARG A 14 -11.64 12.14 -18.54
N ALA A 15 -11.00 12.05 -17.38
CA ALA A 15 -9.65 12.58 -17.18
C ALA A 15 -8.64 11.93 -18.13
N VAL A 16 -8.67 10.59 -18.23
CA VAL A 16 -7.79 9.82 -19.11
C VAL A 16 -8.04 10.18 -20.58
N GLN A 17 -9.31 10.26 -21.00
CA GLN A 17 -9.65 10.61 -22.38
C GLN A 17 -9.14 12.02 -22.76
N ILE A 18 -9.34 13.01 -21.88
CA ILE A 18 -8.81 14.37 -22.08
C ILE A 18 -7.29 14.35 -22.23
N ILE A 19 -6.59 13.59 -21.39
CA ILE A 19 -5.13 13.48 -21.43
C ILE A 19 -4.68 12.86 -22.75
N ARG A 20 -5.25 11.71 -23.14
CA ARG A 20 -4.90 11.01 -24.38
C ARG A 20 -5.13 11.89 -25.61
N ASP A 21 -6.28 12.55 -25.69
CA ASP A 21 -6.64 13.39 -26.85
C ASP A 21 -5.77 14.64 -26.96
N GLN A 22 -5.53 15.35 -25.86
CA GLN A 22 -4.83 16.64 -25.90
C GLN A 22 -3.31 16.50 -25.93
N MET A 23 -2.75 15.39 -25.44
CA MET A 23 -1.32 15.11 -25.52
C MET A 23 -0.93 14.24 -26.73
N ASN A 24 -1.90 13.64 -27.41
CA ASN A 24 -1.67 12.71 -28.52
C ASN A 24 -0.72 11.56 -28.11
N LEU A 25 -0.98 10.99 -26.92
CA LEU A 25 -0.17 9.93 -26.33
C LEU A 25 -0.25 8.64 -27.13
N PRO A 26 0.84 7.85 -27.18
CA PRO A 26 0.78 6.51 -27.76
C PRO A 26 -0.16 5.59 -26.93
N PRO A 27 -0.74 4.55 -27.56
CA PRO A 27 -1.63 3.63 -26.86
C PRO A 27 -0.99 2.95 -25.64
N ASP A 28 0.32 2.71 -25.68
CA ASP A 28 1.11 2.07 -24.62
C ASP A 28 1.77 3.06 -23.65
N ALA A 29 1.38 4.34 -23.67
CA ALA A 29 1.68 5.26 -22.58
C ALA A 29 1.07 4.75 -21.27
N LEU A 30 1.84 4.83 -20.19
CA LEU A 30 1.45 4.29 -18.88
C LEU A 30 0.99 5.40 -17.95
N PHE A 31 -0.10 5.16 -17.22
CA PHE A 31 -0.62 6.01 -16.16
C PHE A 31 -0.18 5.41 -14.81
N GLU A 32 0.79 6.05 -14.16
CA GLU A 32 1.21 5.67 -12.82
C GLU A 32 0.04 5.86 -11.84
N GLN A 33 -0.55 7.06 -11.87
CA GLN A 33 -1.70 7.42 -11.06
C GLN A 33 -2.61 8.39 -11.81
N VAL A 34 -3.91 8.28 -11.54
CA VAL A 34 -4.92 9.31 -11.80
C VAL A 34 -5.77 9.41 -10.55
N ARG A 35 -5.90 10.61 -9.98
CA ARG A 35 -6.65 10.82 -8.74
C ARG A 35 -7.23 12.22 -8.68
N LEU A 36 -8.06 12.48 -7.68
CA LEU A 36 -8.46 13.84 -7.33
C LEU A 36 -7.20 14.67 -7.05
N LYS A 37 -7.12 15.84 -7.68
CA LYS A 37 -6.23 16.90 -7.21
C LYS A 37 -6.93 17.58 -6.04
N GLU A 38 -6.58 17.15 -4.83
CA GLU A 38 -7.16 17.70 -3.60
C GLU A 38 -7.13 19.24 -3.64
N PRO A 39 -8.27 19.93 -3.42
CA PRO A 39 -8.31 21.38 -3.37
C PRO A 39 -7.43 21.94 -2.25
N CYS A 40 -7.08 23.23 -2.34
CA CYS A 40 -6.33 23.86 -1.26
C CYS A 40 -7.11 23.82 0.06
N LYS A 41 -6.40 23.58 1.16
CA LYS A 41 -6.94 23.45 2.53
C LYS A 41 -7.90 24.58 2.91
N SER A 42 -7.56 25.83 2.55
CA SER A 42 -8.40 27.00 2.83
C SER A 42 -9.76 26.95 2.13
N ALA A 43 -9.83 26.42 0.90
CA ALA A 43 -11.10 26.30 0.17
C ALA A 43 -11.99 25.22 0.78
N VAL A 44 -11.41 24.08 1.18
CA VAL A 44 -12.12 23.01 1.89
C VAL A 44 -12.65 23.50 3.24
N ASN A 45 -11.84 24.23 4.02
CA ASN A 45 -12.28 24.80 5.29
C ASN A 45 -13.42 25.82 5.10
N ALA A 46 -13.37 26.63 4.03
CA ALA A 46 -14.45 27.55 3.69
C ALA A 46 -15.75 26.80 3.34
N PHE A 47 -15.66 25.74 2.53
CA PHE A 47 -16.78 24.86 2.20
C PHE A 47 -17.41 24.25 3.47
N ASN A 48 -16.59 23.68 4.36
CA ASN A 48 -17.04 23.04 5.59
C ASN A 48 -17.69 24.03 6.57
N SER A 49 -17.33 25.31 6.50
CA SER A 49 -17.95 26.38 7.27
C SER A 49 -19.27 26.88 6.67
N GLY A 50 -19.76 26.25 5.59
CA GLY A 50 -20.99 26.63 4.90
C GLY A 50 -20.86 27.84 3.97
N ASN A 51 -19.64 28.29 3.68
CA ASN A 51 -19.42 29.38 2.72
C ASN A 51 -19.43 28.81 1.29
N PRO A 52 -20.07 29.49 0.32
CA PRO A 52 -19.98 29.09 -1.08
C PRO A 52 -18.53 29.16 -1.55
N SER A 53 -17.99 28.03 -1.99
CA SER A 53 -16.70 27.95 -2.66
C SER A 53 -16.90 27.32 -4.03
N ASP A 54 -16.65 28.08 -5.09
CA ASP A 54 -16.60 27.56 -6.45
C ASP A 54 -15.27 26.80 -6.61
N ILE A 55 -15.29 25.52 -6.19
CA ILE A 55 -14.12 24.64 -6.25
C ILE A 55 -14.21 23.86 -7.55
N THR A 56 -13.35 24.19 -8.49
CA THR A 56 -13.18 23.42 -9.72
C THR A 56 -12.75 22.00 -9.38
N ARG A 57 -13.43 21.01 -9.97
CA ARG A 57 -13.08 19.61 -9.79
C ARG A 57 -11.94 19.26 -10.76
N GLU A 58 -10.76 18.97 -10.19
CA GLU A 58 -9.55 18.70 -10.97
C GLU A 58 -9.02 17.29 -10.71
N ALA A 59 -8.50 16.65 -11.76
CA ALA A 59 -7.73 15.41 -11.66
C ALA A 59 -6.23 15.71 -11.77
N PHE A 60 -5.41 14.98 -11.01
CA PHE A 60 -3.96 14.94 -11.14
C PHE A 60 -3.56 13.57 -11.69
N ALA A 61 -2.66 13.57 -12.67
CA ALA A 61 -2.13 12.36 -13.27
C ALA A 61 -0.61 12.41 -13.42
N VAL A 62 0.03 11.25 -13.29
CA VAL A 62 1.44 11.03 -13.64
C VAL A 62 1.48 10.03 -14.79
N VAL A 63 2.07 10.43 -15.92
CA VAL A 63 2.06 9.66 -17.16
C VAL A 63 3.47 9.47 -17.69
N LEU A 64 3.81 8.24 -18.08
CA LEU A 64 5.03 7.88 -18.79
C LEU A 64 4.73 7.65 -20.28
N ASP A 65 5.34 8.45 -21.15
CA ASP A 65 5.53 8.10 -22.56
C ASP A 65 6.83 7.30 -22.69
N ARG A 66 6.70 5.98 -22.82
CA ARG A 66 7.84 5.06 -22.93
C ARG A 66 8.68 5.31 -24.18
N SER A 67 8.04 5.74 -25.26
CA SER A 67 8.71 5.96 -26.55
C SER A 67 9.61 7.19 -26.53
N ALA A 68 9.21 8.20 -25.76
CA ALA A 68 9.97 9.43 -25.54
C ALA A 68 10.90 9.36 -24.32
N ASP A 69 10.71 8.37 -23.43
CA ASP A 69 11.28 8.33 -22.07
C ASP A 69 10.97 9.60 -21.27
N GLU A 70 9.71 10.06 -21.38
CA GLU A 70 9.24 11.30 -20.75
C GLU A 70 8.18 11.01 -19.69
N VAL A 71 8.37 11.57 -18.49
CA VAL A 71 7.38 11.56 -17.41
C VAL A 71 6.75 12.94 -17.30
N CYS A 72 5.43 13.00 -17.32
CA CYS A 72 4.68 14.24 -17.19
C CYS A 72 3.74 14.20 -15.97
N GLU A 73 3.71 15.30 -15.23
CA GLU A 73 2.64 15.62 -14.29
C GLU A 73 1.59 16.46 -14.99
N ILE A 74 0.32 16.05 -14.87
CA ILE A 74 -0.79 16.65 -15.61
C ILE A 74 -1.92 16.99 -14.66
N VAL A 75 -2.48 18.17 -14.82
CA VAL A 75 -3.72 18.58 -14.16
C VAL A 75 -4.80 18.78 -15.20
N VAL A 76 -5.94 18.15 -14.98
CA VAL A 76 -7.13 18.25 -15.84
C VAL A 76 -8.24 18.93 -15.07
N SER A 77 -8.79 20.02 -15.61
CA SER A 77 -10.08 20.53 -15.15
C SER A 77 -11.18 19.70 -15.79
N LEU A 78 -11.92 19.00 -14.93
CA LEU A 78 -13.04 18.16 -15.34
C LEU A 78 -14.25 19.03 -15.71
N ASP A 79 -14.43 20.18 -15.06
CA ASP A 79 -15.52 21.10 -15.38
C ASP A 79 -15.34 21.76 -16.77
N GLU A 80 -14.09 22.08 -17.12
CA GLU A 80 -13.76 22.73 -18.39
C GLU A 80 -13.38 21.74 -19.50
N ASN A 81 -13.26 20.44 -19.19
CA ASN A 81 -12.79 19.38 -20.08
C ASN A 81 -11.44 19.69 -20.77
N LYS A 82 -10.46 20.18 -20.01
CA LYS A 82 -9.16 20.56 -20.56
C LYS A 82 -7.99 20.33 -19.60
N ILE A 83 -6.80 20.14 -20.17
CA ILE A 83 -5.56 20.19 -19.42
C ILE A 83 -5.31 21.64 -18.96
N THR A 84 -5.20 21.85 -17.66
CA THR A 84 -4.89 23.16 -17.04
C THR A 84 -3.41 23.30 -16.70
N SER A 85 -2.70 22.19 -16.49
CA SER A 85 -1.25 22.15 -16.31
C SER A 85 -0.67 20.89 -16.94
N ARG A 86 0.50 21.03 -17.57
CA ARG A 86 1.35 19.93 -18.02
C ARG A 86 2.79 20.30 -17.73
N GLU A 87 3.47 19.48 -16.94
CA GLU A 87 4.87 19.66 -16.59
C GLU A 87 5.65 18.41 -16.95
N LEU A 88 6.66 18.56 -17.81
CA LEU A 88 7.65 17.51 -18.06
C LEU A 88 8.61 17.50 -16.87
N ILE A 89 8.78 16.34 -16.24
CA ILE A 89 9.68 16.19 -15.08
C ILE A 89 10.97 15.50 -15.54
N PRO A 90 12.08 16.22 -15.72
CA PRO A 90 13.31 15.63 -16.22
C PRO A 90 14.01 14.79 -15.16
N GLY A 91 14.52 13.62 -15.57
CA GLY A 91 15.39 12.79 -14.73
C GLY A 91 14.70 12.01 -13.61
N VAL A 92 13.37 11.95 -13.61
CA VAL A 92 12.60 11.09 -12.70
C VAL A 92 12.18 9.79 -13.40
N ARG A 93 11.86 8.78 -12.59
CA ARG A 93 11.27 7.52 -13.04
C ARG A 93 9.94 7.34 -12.33
N ILE A 94 8.95 6.84 -13.06
CA ILE A 94 7.75 6.32 -12.43
C ILE A 94 8.05 5.00 -11.74
N SER A 95 7.16 4.65 -10.83
CA SER A 95 7.05 3.38 -10.13
C SER A 95 7.12 2.19 -11.12
N PHE A 96 7.49 1.03 -10.60
CA PHE A 96 7.35 -0.22 -11.31
C PHE A 96 5.87 -0.61 -11.35
N LEU A 97 5.36 -0.96 -12.53
CA LEU A 97 3.93 -1.15 -12.76
C LEU A 97 3.57 -2.61 -13.09
N SER A 98 2.39 -3.07 -12.68
CA SER A 98 1.94 -4.46 -12.87
C SER A 98 1.89 -4.89 -14.33
N GLU A 99 1.47 -4.01 -15.25
CA GLU A 99 1.47 -4.26 -16.71
C GLU A 99 2.87 -4.66 -17.21
N GLU A 100 3.92 -4.10 -16.63
CA GLU A 100 5.29 -4.36 -17.04
C GLU A 100 5.81 -5.71 -16.56
N SER A 101 5.25 -6.24 -15.47
CA SER A 101 5.59 -7.57 -14.95
C SER A 101 5.27 -8.66 -15.98
N ALA A 102 4.08 -8.59 -16.60
CA ALA A 102 3.67 -9.54 -17.61
C ALA A 102 4.55 -9.44 -18.88
N GLU A 103 4.85 -8.21 -19.30
CA GLU A 103 5.69 -7.94 -20.47
C GLU A 103 7.11 -8.48 -20.28
N PHE A 104 7.77 -8.12 -19.17
CA PHE A 104 9.15 -8.56 -18.97
C PHE A 104 9.24 -10.07 -18.74
N ARG A 105 8.25 -10.67 -18.05
CA ARG A 105 8.29 -12.10 -17.76
C ARG A 105 8.36 -12.89 -19.05
N LYS A 106 7.54 -12.50 -20.02
CA LYS A 106 7.52 -13.13 -21.35
C LYS A 106 8.90 -13.08 -22.02
N ILE A 107 9.51 -11.90 -22.12
CA ILE A 107 10.82 -11.78 -22.80
C ILE A 107 11.95 -12.48 -22.06
N ILE A 108 11.89 -12.57 -20.73
CA ILE A 108 12.87 -13.34 -19.93
C ILE A 108 12.71 -14.83 -20.22
N CYS A 109 11.48 -15.35 -20.17
CA CYS A 109 11.20 -16.78 -20.35
C CYS A 109 11.47 -17.26 -21.79
N GLU A 110 11.54 -16.36 -22.76
CA GLU A 110 11.94 -16.65 -24.14
C GLU A 110 13.47 -16.48 -24.38
N HIS A 111 14.22 -15.95 -23.40
CA HIS A 111 15.64 -15.61 -23.58
C HIS A 111 16.55 -16.86 -23.52
N PRO A 112 17.41 -17.11 -24.54
CA PRO A 112 18.25 -18.32 -24.57
C PRO A 112 19.15 -18.52 -23.36
N ASP A 113 19.77 -17.44 -22.85
CA ASP A 113 20.66 -17.55 -21.69
C ASP A 113 19.90 -17.85 -20.40
N PHE A 114 18.64 -17.41 -20.30
CA PHE A 114 17.78 -17.72 -19.16
C PHE A 114 17.37 -19.19 -19.18
N LEU A 115 16.94 -19.69 -20.34
CA LEU A 115 16.61 -21.10 -20.55
C LEU A 115 17.81 -22.01 -20.25
N ALA A 116 19.02 -21.64 -20.70
CA ALA A 116 20.24 -22.37 -20.38
C ALA A 116 20.55 -22.36 -18.87
N ALA A 117 20.31 -21.24 -18.19
CA ALA A 117 20.48 -21.12 -16.74
C ALA A 117 19.48 -21.98 -15.95
N LEU A 118 18.24 -22.10 -16.42
CA LEU A 118 17.22 -23.00 -15.87
C LEU A 118 17.58 -24.47 -16.09
N GLU A 119 18.06 -24.84 -17.29
CA GLU A 119 18.49 -26.21 -17.59
C GLU A 119 19.63 -26.67 -16.66
N ARG A 120 20.60 -25.78 -16.37
CA ARG A 120 21.67 -26.06 -15.39
C ARG A 120 21.15 -26.36 -13.98
N ARG A 121 19.94 -25.89 -13.65
CA ARG A 121 19.26 -26.10 -12.37
C ARG A 121 18.24 -27.24 -12.43
N GLY A 122 18.16 -27.95 -13.56
CA GLY A 122 17.22 -29.05 -13.76
C GLY A 122 15.77 -28.61 -14.00
N ILE A 123 15.54 -27.34 -14.36
CA ILE A 123 14.21 -26.79 -14.65
C ILE A 123 14.04 -26.75 -16.17
N SER A 124 13.13 -27.57 -16.70
CA SER A 124 12.87 -27.66 -18.14
C SER A 124 11.72 -26.78 -18.62
N ASP A 125 10.82 -26.39 -17.70
CA ASP A 125 9.62 -25.61 -18.01
C ASP A 125 9.71 -24.22 -17.34
N PRO A 126 9.91 -23.14 -18.11
CA PRO A 126 9.93 -21.77 -17.58
C PRO A 126 8.63 -21.35 -16.88
N GLU A 127 7.50 -22.00 -17.16
CA GLU A 127 6.23 -21.71 -16.48
C GLU A 127 6.23 -22.08 -14.99
N GLN A 128 7.17 -22.94 -14.58
CA GLN A 128 7.47 -23.27 -13.20
C GLN A 128 8.25 -22.16 -12.47
N VAL A 129 8.61 -21.09 -13.15
CA VAL A 129 9.38 -19.98 -12.59
C VAL A 129 8.49 -18.75 -12.46
N LEU A 130 8.31 -18.31 -11.22
CA LEU A 130 7.86 -16.95 -10.91
C LEU A 130 9.06 -16.01 -11.05
N VAL A 131 8.87 -14.90 -11.75
CA VAL A 131 9.89 -13.87 -11.94
C VAL A 131 9.31 -12.57 -11.42
N GLU A 132 9.97 -11.98 -10.44
CA GLU A 132 9.52 -10.76 -9.77
C GLU A 132 10.57 -9.67 -9.92
N GLY A 133 10.15 -8.51 -10.42
CA GLY A 133 11.02 -7.37 -10.63
C GLY A 133 11.27 -6.65 -9.31
N PHE A 134 12.53 -6.32 -9.06
CA PHE A 134 12.94 -5.52 -7.92
C PHE A 134 13.46 -4.15 -8.38
N ALA A 135 13.09 -3.08 -7.68
CA ALA A 135 13.57 -1.74 -7.96
C ALA A 135 15.05 -1.60 -7.56
N VAL A 136 15.86 -0.94 -8.39
CA VAL A 136 17.31 -0.77 -8.15
C VAL A 136 17.61 0.58 -7.49
N ALA A 137 16.66 1.52 -7.56
CA ALA A 137 16.77 2.91 -7.14
C ALA A 137 18.15 3.52 -7.47
N ASN A 138 18.78 4.17 -6.49
CA ASN A 138 20.08 4.82 -6.62
C ASN A 138 21.29 3.86 -6.50
N LEU A 139 21.06 2.57 -6.35
CA LEU A 139 22.11 1.55 -6.31
C LEU A 139 22.49 1.03 -7.71
N ALA A 140 21.86 1.57 -8.75
CA ALA A 140 22.17 1.26 -10.14
C ALA A 140 23.64 1.54 -10.47
N GLU A 141 24.23 0.62 -11.24
CA GLU A 141 25.60 0.77 -11.71
C GLU A 141 25.75 2.00 -12.61
N SER A 142 26.96 2.53 -12.73
CA SER A 142 27.20 3.84 -13.37
C SER A 142 26.67 3.93 -14.82
N ASP A 143 26.71 2.82 -15.55
CA ASP A 143 26.19 2.66 -16.91
C ASP A 143 24.68 2.35 -16.96
N GLU A 144 24.05 2.06 -15.82
CA GLU A 144 22.61 1.76 -15.71
C GLU A 144 21.79 2.94 -15.18
N LYS A 145 22.42 3.97 -14.60
CA LYS A 145 21.72 5.13 -13.99
C LYS A 145 20.77 5.86 -14.93
N HIS A 146 20.98 5.74 -16.23
CA HIS A 146 20.14 6.36 -17.26
C HIS A 146 19.04 5.42 -17.79
N LEU A 147 18.99 4.18 -17.34
CA LEU A 147 18.01 3.19 -17.76
C LEU A 147 16.87 3.11 -16.75
N ARG A 148 15.64 3.01 -17.25
CA ARG A 148 14.52 2.52 -16.45
C ARG A 148 14.53 1.00 -16.53
N HIS A 149 15.11 0.36 -15.51
CA HIS A 149 15.35 -1.08 -15.51
C HIS A 149 14.99 -1.72 -14.17
N THR A 150 14.79 -3.04 -14.21
CA THR A 150 14.60 -3.87 -13.03
C THR A 150 15.61 -5.00 -13.01
N ARG A 151 15.97 -5.45 -11.80
CA ARG A 151 16.72 -6.68 -11.55
C ARG A 151 15.72 -7.65 -10.94
N ALA A 152 15.46 -8.74 -11.65
CA ALA A 152 14.42 -9.66 -11.25
C ALA A 152 14.98 -10.82 -10.44
N HIS A 153 14.23 -11.27 -9.44
CA HIS A 153 14.50 -12.51 -8.73
C HIS A 153 13.57 -13.61 -9.21
N CYS A 154 14.06 -14.84 -9.17
CA CYS A 154 13.37 -16.01 -9.69
C CYS A 154 13.02 -16.98 -8.56
N PHE A 155 11.82 -17.55 -8.62
CA PHE A 155 11.32 -18.49 -7.63
C PHE A 155 10.70 -19.69 -8.32
N PHE A 156 10.96 -20.89 -7.78
CA PHE A 156 10.50 -22.14 -8.38
C PHE A 156 9.20 -22.63 -7.73
N ARG A 157 8.29 -23.16 -8.54
CA ARG A 157 7.09 -23.87 -8.11
C ARG A 157 6.89 -25.13 -8.94
N GLU A 158 6.50 -26.23 -8.29
CA GLU A 158 6.22 -27.47 -9.02
C GLU A 158 4.84 -27.43 -9.67
N HIS A 159 3.86 -26.89 -8.95
CA HIS A 159 2.49 -26.65 -9.41
C HIS A 159 2.17 -25.14 -9.38
N PRO A 160 1.32 -24.61 -10.29
CA PRO A 160 0.97 -23.19 -10.33
C PRO A 160 0.42 -22.60 -9.02
N GLU A 161 -0.17 -23.45 -8.19
CA GLU A 161 -0.78 -23.08 -6.90
C GLU A 161 0.15 -23.23 -5.69
N ASP A 162 1.41 -23.64 -5.89
CA ASP A 162 2.38 -23.76 -4.80
C ASP A 162 2.88 -22.38 -4.35
N ASN A 163 3.37 -22.30 -3.12
CA ASN A 163 4.10 -21.14 -2.62
C ASN A 163 5.47 -21.05 -3.31
N ALA A 164 5.59 -20.19 -4.33
CA ALA A 164 6.85 -19.99 -5.03
C ALA A 164 7.93 -19.37 -4.12
N TYR A 165 7.56 -18.45 -3.22
CA TYR A 165 8.49 -17.74 -2.33
C TYR A 165 9.29 -18.65 -1.40
N ALA A 166 8.81 -19.88 -1.15
CA ALA A 166 9.53 -20.87 -0.36
C ALA A 166 10.77 -21.44 -1.07
N ARG A 167 10.87 -21.30 -2.40
CA ARG A 167 11.92 -21.94 -3.22
C ARG A 167 12.59 -20.94 -4.18
N PRO A 168 13.32 -19.95 -3.65
CA PRO A 168 14.12 -19.04 -4.45
C PRO A 168 15.13 -19.79 -5.34
N ILE A 169 15.29 -19.30 -6.57
CA ILE A 169 16.30 -19.72 -7.54
C ILE A 169 17.51 -18.79 -7.38
N GLU A 170 18.36 -19.11 -6.42
CA GLU A 170 19.51 -18.28 -6.09
C GLU A 170 20.49 -18.11 -7.25
N GLY A 171 21.09 -16.92 -7.32
CA GLY A 171 22.17 -16.60 -8.24
C GLY A 171 21.73 -16.47 -9.69
N LEU A 172 20.43 -16.41 -9.99
CA LEU A 172 19.90 -16.16 -11.33
C LEU A 172 19.12 -14.84 -11.35
N VAL A 173 19.68 -13.83 -12.01
CA VAL A 173 19.17 -12.46 -11.98
C VAL A 173 19.03 -11.92 -13.40
N PRO A 174 17.83 -11.96 -14.00
CA PRO A 174 17.55 -11.26 -15.24
C PRO A 174 17.54 -9.75 -15.01
N VAL A 175 18.25 -9.00 -15.88
CA VAL A 175 18.24 -7.54 -15.86
C VAL A 175 17.53 -7.04 -17.12
N VAL A 176 16.47 -6.24 -16.94
CA VAL A 176 15.56 -5.87 -18.03
C VAL A 176 15.40 -4.35 -18.12
N ASP A 177 15.56 -3.82 -19.32
CA ASP A 177 15.13 -2.47 -19.67
C ASP A 177 13.61 -2.47 -19.88
N LEU A 178 12.92 -1.78 -18.97
CA LEU A 178 11.47 -1.72 -18.95
C LEU A 178 10.94 -0.87 -20.10
N ASN A 179 11.60 0.22 -20.48
CA ASN A 179 11.10 1.06 -21.57
C ASN A 179 11.25 0.37 -22.93
N ASN A 180 12.42 -0.20 -23.19
CA ASN A 180 12.72 -0.87 -24.45
C ASN A 180 12.24 -2.32 -24.54
N ARG A 181 11.66 -2.87 -23.46
CA ARG A 181 11.17 -4.25 -23.37
C ARG A 181 12.23 -5.26 -23.77
N LYS A 182 13.43 -5.10 -23.22
CA LYS A 182 14.60 -5.87 -23.62
C LYS A 182 15.35 -6.43 -22.43
N VAL A 183 15.65 -7.72 -22.48
CA VAL A 183 16.64 -8.34 -21.59
C VAL A 183 18.02 -7.73 -21.91
N LEU A 184 18.58 -7.00 -20.95
CA LEU A 184 19.91 -6.41 -21.07
C LEU A 184 20.98 -7.49 -20.91
N ARG A 185 20.77 -8.37 -19.92
CA ARG A 185 21.62 -9.55 -19.64
C ARG A 185 20.93 -10.50 -18.68
N ILE A 186 21.43 -11.73 -18.64
CA ILE A 186 21.10 -12.73 -17.61
C ILE A 186 22.36 -12.93 -16.77
N GLU A 187 22.32 -12.54 -15.50
CA GLU A 187 23.41 -12.80 -14.56
C GLU A 187 23.18 -14.18 -13.93
N ASP A 188 24.14 -15.09 -14.07
CA ASP A 188 24.12 -16.42 -13.46
C ASP A 188 25.40 -16.63 -12.63
N ASN A 189 25.27 -16.47 -11.32
CA ASN A 189 26.35 -16.53 -10.33
C ASN A 189 26.64 -17.96 -9.84
N GLY A 190 26.02 -18.97 -10.47
CA GLY A 190 26.18 -20.38 -10.12
C GLY A 190 24.93 -21.00 -9.52
N VAL A 191 24.93 -22.34 -9.48
CA VAL A 191 23.78 -23.12 -9.02
C VAL A 191 23.84 -23.32 -7.51
N VAL A 192 22.80 -22.87 -6.81
CA VAL A 192 22.50 -23.28 -5.44
C VAL A 192 21.35 -24.29 -5.48
N PRO A 193 21.40 -25.36 -4.66
CA PRO A 193 20.30 -26.33 -4.61
C PRO A 193 18.96 -25.65 -4.27
N LEU A 194 17.91 -26.01 -5.00
CA LEU A 194 16.56 -25.56 -4.67
C LEU A 194 16.19 -26.08 -3.26
N PRO A 195 15.60 -25.23 -2.41
CA PRO A 195 15.05 -25.69 -1.14
C PRO A 195 14.11 -26.88 -1.34
N PRO A 196 14.18 -27.91 -0.47
CA PRO A 196 13.39 -29.13 -0.61
C PRO A 196 11.95 -28.96 -0.12
N ASP A 197 11.71 -28.03 0.80
CA ASP A 197 10.38 -27.74 1.35
C ASP A 197 9.60 -26.84 0.38
N ARG A 198 8.30 -27.12 0.22
CA ARG A 198 7.38 -26.30 -0.58
C ARG A 198 6.83 -25.12 0.22
N GLY A 199 6.98 -25.10 1.54
CA GLY A 199 6.51 -24.01 2.41
C GLY A 199 5.02 -23.73 2.25
N ASP A 200 4.21 -24.78 2.10
CA ASP A 200 2.77 -24.66 1.90
C ASP A 200 2.10 -24.13 3.17
N TYR A 201 1.16 -23.19 3.01
CA TYR A 201 0.38 -22.58 4.08
C TYR A 201 -1.13 -22.74 3.88
N ARG A 202 -1.55 -23.39 2.78
CA ARG A 202 -2.97 -23.50 2.46
C ARG A 202 -3.64 -24.55 3.32
N SER A 203 -4.80 -24.20 3.87
CA SER A 203 -5.56 -25.06 4.77
C SER A 203 -6.09 -26.34 4.12
N ASP A 204 -6.24 -26.36 2.78
CA ASP A 204 -6.65 -27.55 2.01
C ASP A 204 -5.49 -28.54 1.76
N ARG A 205 -4.25 -28.16 2.10
CA ARG A 205 -3.04 -28.95 1.87
C ARG A 205 -2.29 -29.32 3.15
N LEU A 206 -2.74 -28.80 4.29
CA LEU A 206 -2.15 -29.04 5.60
C LEU A 206 -3.14 -29.73 6.54
N ASP A 207 -2.61 -30.52 7.45
CA ASP A 207 -3.38 -30.99 8.61
C ASP A 207 -3.64 -29.81 9.55
N THR A 208 -4.88 -29.32 9.54
CA THR A 208 -5.29 -28.17 10.34
C THR A 208 -5.89 -28.59 11.68
N ARG A 209 -5.83 -27.68 12.66
CA ARG A 209 -6.49 -27.88 13.96
C ARG A 209 -8.01 -28.04 13.81
N PRO A 210 -8.70 -28.67 14.79
CA PRO A 210 -10.15 -28.65 14.84
C PRO A 210 -10.71 -27.21 14.90
N PRO A 211 -11.95 -26.97 14.40
CA PRO A 211 -12.60 -25.67 14.49
C PRO A 211 -12.72 -25.13 15.93
N LEU A 212 -12.57 -23.83 16.09
CA LEU A 212 -12.82 -23.13 17.37
C LEU A 212 -14.33 -22.98 17.64
N ALA A 213 -14.68 -22.68 18.89
CA ALA A 213 -16.04 -22.26 19.25
C ALA A 213 -16.40 -20.95 18.50
N PRO A 214 -17.63 -20.83 17.95
CA PRO A 214 -18.06 -19.62 17.25
C PRO A 214 -17.99 -18.37 18.14
N LEU A 215 -17.59 -17.24 17.55
CA LEU A 215 -17.62 -15.92 18.15
C LEU A 215 -18.44 -14.99 17.26
N GLU A 216 -19.60 -14.56 17.75
CA GLU A 216 -20.51 -13.67 17.04
C GLU A 216 -20.48 -12.28 17.68
N ILE A 217 -20.21 -11.25 16.88
CA ILE A 217 -20.26 -9.84 17.27
C ILE A 217 -21.40 -9.23 16.45
N THR A 218 -22.44 -8.75 17.12
CA THR A 218 -23.64 -8.22 16.48
C THR A 218 -24.06 -6.92 17.13
N GLN A 219 -24.68 -6.02 16.35
CA GLN A 219 -25.35 -4.82 16.88
C GLN A 219 -26.80 -4.84 16.43
N PRO A 220 -27.72 -5.39 17.25
CA PRO A 220 -29.12 -5.62 16.85
C PRO A 220 -29.87 -4.37 16.38
N ASP A 221 -29.48 -3.20 16.87
CA ASP A 221 -30.07 -1.90 16.53
C ASP A 221 -29.23 -1.11 15.50
N GLY A 222 -28.21 -1.75 14.91
CA GLY A 222 -27.23 -1.14 14.02
C GLY A 222 -26.06 -0.46 14.75
N PRO A 223 -25.05 0.01 13.99
CA PRO A 223 -23.92 0.74 14.54
C PRO A 223 -24.25 2.19 14.89
N ASP A 224 -23.48 2.79 15.80
CA ASP A 224 -23.62 4.19 16.23
C ASP A 224 -23.03 5.20 15.22
N PHE A 225 -22.32 4.72 14.19
CA PHE A 225 -21.83 5.58 13.10
C PHE A 225 -22.86 5.81 12.01
N ARG A 226 -22.74 6.95 11.32
CA ARG A 226 -23.51 7.29 10.12
C ARG A 226 -22.55 7.63 9.00
N VAL A 227 -22.90 7.19 7.80
CA VAL A 227 -22.11 7.47 6.58
C VAL A 227 -22.99 8.17 5.56
N ASN A 228 -22.48 9.26 4.99
CA ASN A 228 -23.08 9.96 3.86
C ASN A 228 -22.04 10.16 2.77
N GLY A 229 -22.07 9.31 1.74
CA GLY A 229 -20.97 9.21 0.78
C GLY A 229 -19.71 8.76 1.48
N TYR A 230 -18.72 9.65 1.55
CA TYR A 230 -17.44 9.42 2.23
C TYR A 230 -17.34 10.12 3.59
N ALA A 231 -18.33 10.93 3.97
CA ALA A 231 -18.39 11.59 5.26
C ALA A 231 -18.86 10.61 6.34
N VAL A 232 -18.16 10.59 7.48
CA VAL A 232 -18.45 9.74 8.63
C VAL A 232 -18.74 10.58 9.85
N GLU A 233 -19.82 10.23 10.54
CA GLU A 233 -20.14 10.70 11.88
C GLU A 233 -20.15 9.50 12.83
N TRP A 234 -19.31 9.51 13.86
CA TRP A 234 -19.37 8.49 14.92
C TRP A 234 -19.23 9.17 16.27
N LEU A 235 -20.32 9.19 17.03
CA LEU A 235 -20.38 9.88 18.32
C LEU A 235 -19.89 11.33 18.20
N ASN A 236 -18.75 11.67 18.80
CA ASN A 236 -18.15 13.01 18.70
C ASN A 236 -17.22 13.18 17.49
N TRP A 237 -16.83 12.12 16.80
CA TRP A 237 -15.95 12.22 15.64
C TRP A 237 -16.70 12.59 14.36
N ARG A 238 -16.10 13.47 13.56
CA ARG A 238 -16.52 13.82 12.20
C ARG A 238 -15.29 13.82 11.29
N PHE A 239 -15.35 13.13 10.16
CA PHE A 239 -14.22 13.03 9.22
C PHE A 239 -14.69 12.54 7.83
N HIS A 240 -13.79 12.52 6.86
CA HIS A 240 -14.03 11.91 5.54
C HIS A 240 -13.01 10.79 5.26
N VAL A 241 -13.48 9.68 4.70
CA VAL A 241 -12.63 8.57 4.25
C VAL A 241 -12.25 8.78 2.78
N GLY A 242 -10.96 8.90 2.51
CA GLY A 242 -10.39 9.02 1.18
C GLY A 242 -9.53 7.80 0.82
N PHE A 243 -9.21 7.69 -0.46
CA PHE A 243 -8.29 6.68 -0.96
C PHE A 243 -7.49 7.24 -2.14
N THR A 244 -6.17 7.01 -2.18
CA THR A 244 -5.34 7.39 -3.33
C THR A 244 -4.58 6.17 -3.87
N PRO A 245 -4.27 6.13 -5.18
CA PRO A 245 -3.48 5.04 -5.74
C PRO A 245 -2.14 4.85 -5.03
N LYS A 246 -1.47 5.94 -4.61
CA LYS A 246 -0.13 5.85 -4.01
C LYS A 246 -0.16 5.52 -2.52
N GLU A 247 -1.02 6.14 -1.73
CA GLU A 247 -1.03 6.03 -0.27
C GLU A 247 -2.01 4.98 0.25
N GLY A 248 -3.01 4.59 -0.54
CA GLY A 248 -4.13 3.80 -0.06
C GLY A 248 -5.08 4.64 0.79
N LEU A 249 -5.43 4.13 1.97
CA LEU A 249 -6.39 4.75 2.90
C LEU A 249 -5.90 6.11 3.44
N VAL A 250 -6.74 7.14 3.31
CA VAL A 250 -6.51 8.49 3.83
C VAL A 250 -7.70 8.92 4.68
N LEU A 251 -7.45 9.58 5.82
CA LEU A 251 -8.49 10.24 6.60
C LEU A 251 -8.36 11.75 6.49
N HIS A 252 -9.46 12.42 6.16
CA HIS A 252 -9.51 13.87 6.01
C HIS A 252 -10.40 14.52 7.06
N THR A 253 -10.07 15.78 7.38
CA THR A 253 -10.88 16.71 8.18
C THR A 253 -11.39 16.12 9.50
N LEU A 254 -10.55 15.34 10.18
CA LEU A 254 -10.84 14.80 11.50
C LEU A 254 -11.09 15.94 12.48
N SER A 255 -12.28 15.92 13.06
CA SER A 255 -12.71 16.87 14.08
C SER A 255 -13.47 16.15 15.20
N PHE A 256 -13.48 16.77 16.36
CA PHE A 256 -14.15 16.29 17.57
C PHE A 256 -15.21 17.29 18.00
N HIS A 257 -16.45 16.82 18.08
CA HIS A 257 -17.62 17.59 18.48
C HIS A 257 -17.60 17.83 20.00
N ASP A 258 -17.38 19.07 20.41
CA ASP A 258 -17.24 19.49 21.80
C ASP A 258 -18.31 20.56 22.11
N GLY A 259 -19.40 20.15 22.77
CA GLY A 259 -20.55 21.01 23.00
C GLY A 259 -21.34 21.26 21.72
N GLU A 260 -21.19 22.45 21.13
CA GLU A 260 -21.90 22.88 19.91
C GLU A 260 -20.93 23.14 18.74
N ILE A 261 -19.65 22.84 18.92
CA ILE A 261 -18.59 23.15 17.95
C ILE A 261 -17.84 21.89 17.53
N ASP A 262 -17.58 21.76 16.23
CA ASP A 262 -16.64 20.77 15.71
C ASP A 262 -15.23 21.36 15.75
N ARG A 263 -14.39 20.81 16.62
CA ARG A 263 -13.01 21.28 16.80
C ARG A 263 -12.09 20.47 15.90
N PRO A 264 -11.37 21.08 14.95
CA PRO A 264 -10.46 20.34 14.09
C PRO A 264 -9.32 19.72 14.91
N VAL A 265 -8.87 18.56 14.48
CA VAL A 265 -7.76 17.81 15.11
C VAL A 265 -6.67 17.54 14.08
N VAL A 266 -7.01 16.86 12.98
CA VAL A 266 -6.09 16.54 11.88
C VAL A 266 -6.80 16.79 10.55
N TYR A 267 -6.21 17.62 9.68
CA TYR A 267 -6.78 17.90 8.36
C TYR A 267 -6.60 16.74 7.39
N ARG A 268 -5.45 16.05 7.42
CA ARG A 268 -5.16 14.89 6.57
C ARG A 268 -4.19 13.93 7.26
N ALA A 269 -4.56 12.67 7.35
CA ALA A 269 -3.76 11.59 7.92
C ALA A 269 -3.61 10.45 6.90
N SER A 270 -2.38 10.03 6.62
CA SER A 270 -2.09 8.93 5.69
C SER A 270 -0.74 8.27 5.98
N LEU A 271 -0.57 7.05 5.49
CA LEU A 271 0.74 6.47 5.26
C LEU A 271 1.37 7.20 4.06
N SER A 272 2.52 7.82 4.25
CA SER A 272 3.24 8.54 3.19
C SER A 272 4.42 7.78 2.61
N GLU A 273 4.98 6.82 3.35
CA GLU A 273 5.92 5.83 2.80
C GLU A 273 6.00 4.58 3.70
N LEU A 274 6.38 3.46 3.10
CA LEU A 274 6.77 2.21 3.73
C LEU A 274 8.03 1.72 3.01
N VAL A 275 9.15 1.64 3.73
CA VAL A 275 10.39 1.10 3.17
C VAL A 275 10.84 -0.17 3.89
N VAL A 276 11.23 -1.18 3.10
CA VAL A 276 11.68 -2.49 3.57
C VAL A 276 13.12 -2.76 3.11
N PRO A 277 14.15 -2.26 3.83
CA PRO A 277 15.54 -2.52 3.50
C PRO A 277 16.00 -3.89 4.05
N TYR A 278 16.74 -4.63 3.25
CA TYR A 278 17.34 -5.92 3.62
C TYR A 278 18.82 -5.77 4.00
N GLY A 279 19.28 -6.61 4.93
CA GLY A 279 20.64 -6.58 5.45
C GLY A 279 21.60 -7.64 4.88
N ASP A 280 21.14 -8.53 3.99
CA ASP A 280 22.01 -9.56 3.41
C ASP A 280 22.92 -8.96 2.34
N THR A 281 24.22 -9.29 2.41
CA THR A 281 25.24 -8.77 1.51
C THR A 281 25.60 -9.76 0.39
N ALA A 282 24.97 -10.94 0.35
CA ALA A 282 25.23 -11.95 -0.66
C ALA A 282 24.66 -11.55 -2.02
N GLY A 283 25.42 -11.78 -3.09
CA GLY A 283 24.96 -11.58 -4.46
C GLY A 283 24.47 -10.14 -4.69
N ASP A 284 23.26 -10.02 -5.21
CA ASP A 284 22.54 -8.77 -5.43
C ASP A 284 21.55 -8.41 -4.32
N HIS A 285 21.42 -9.23 -3.26
CA HIS A 285 20.54 -8.95 -2.14
C HIS A 285 20.88 -7.68 -1.36
N TYR A 286 22.12 -7.19 -1.44
CA TYR A 286 22.50 -5.90 -0.85
C TYR A 286 21.75 -4.72 -1.48
N MET A 287 21.21 -4.91 -2.69
CA MET A 287 20.38 -3.92 -3.37
C MET A 287 18.93 -3.98 -2.91
N ASN A 288 18.51 -4.98 -2.13
CA ASN A 288 17.10 -5.16 -1.81
C ASN A 288 16.63 -4.11 -0.80
N HIS A 289 15.87 -3.16 -1.31
CA HIS A 289 15.04 -2.22 -0.56
C HIS A 289 13.77 -1.94 -1.35
N SER A 290 12.61 -2.16 -0.76
CA SER A 290 11.34 -1.84 -1.41
C SER A 290 10.77 -0.58 -0.82
N PHE A 291 10.57 0.48 -1.61
CA PHE A 291 9.67 1.58 -1.24
C PHE A 291 8.27 1.24 -1.73
N ASP A 292 7.44 0.66 -0.85
CA ASP A 292 6.17 0.06 -1.26
C ASP A 292 5.19 1.12 -1.82
N LEU A 293 5.19 2.36 -1.31
CA LEU A 293 4.40 3.44 -1.91
C LEU A 293 5.16 4.07 -3.07
N GLY A 294 6.42 4.42 -2.86
CA GLY A 294 7.27 5.15 -3.79
C GLY A 294 7.51 4.44 -5.13
N GLU A 295 7.66 3.11 -5.11
CA GLU A 295 8.11 2.28 -6.22
C GLU A 295 7.09 1.22 -6.69
N THR A 296 6.07 0.87 -5.89
CA THR A 296 5.08 -0.18 -6.25
C THR A 296 3.61 0.27 -6.24
N ILE A 297 3.34 1.53 -5.87
CA ILE A 297 2.00 2.13 -5.80
C ILE A 297 1.08 1.36 -4.86
N PHE A 298 1.42 1.40 -3.56
CA PHE A 298 0.75 0.67 -2.47
C PHE A 298 -0.78 0.61 -2.55
N GLY A 299 -1.46 1.72 -2.81
CA GLY A 299 -2.93 1.77 -2.88
C GLY A 299 -3.54 0.98 -4.05
N LYS A 300 -2.79 0.72 -5.14
CA LYS A 300 -3.22 -0.19 -6.22
C LYS A 300 -3.17 -1.66 -5.81
N GLN A 301 -2.45 -1.98 -4.74
CA GLN A 301 -2.22 -3.34 -4.26
C GLN A 301 -3.20 -3.75 -3.15
N VAL A 302 -4.29 -2.99 -3.00
CA VAL A 302 -5.31 -3.17 -1.97
C VAL A 302 -6.15 -4.43 -2.21
N ASN A 303 -6.51 -5.11 -1.13
CA ASN A 303 -7.35 -6.30 -1.17
C ASN A 303 -8.83 -5.94 -1.02
N SER A 304 -9.70 -6.72 -1.67
CA SER A 304 -11.13 -6.76 -1.31
C SER A 304 -11.31 -7.58 -0.03
N LEU A 305 -11.90 -6.97 0.99
CA LEU A 305 -12.04 -7.54 2.32
C LEU A 305 -13.35 -8.32 2.47
N LYS A 306 -13.26 -9.55 2.94
CA LYS A 306 -14.40 -10.46 3.08
C LYS A 306 -15.00 -10.42 4.49
N LEU A 307 -16.31 -10.22 4.55
CA LEU A 307 -17.08 -10.27 5.79
C LEU A 307 -16.93 -11.62 6.51
N GLY A 308 -16.67 -11.55 7.82
CA GLY A 308 -16.44 -12.69 8.70
C GLY A 308 -15.06 -13.34 8.59
N CYS A 309 -14.21 -12.89 7.66
CA CYS A 309 -12.82 -13.35 7.51
C CYS A 309 -11.85 -12.22 7.84
N ASP A 310 -11.83 -11.17 7.03
CA ASP A 310 -10.91 -10.03 7.20
C ASP A 310 -11.47 -9.00 8.20
N CYS A 311 -12.80 -8.83 8.19
CA CYS A 311 -13.54 -7.99 9.12
C CYS A 311 -14.72 -8.73 9.74
N LEU A 312 -14.89 -8.63 11.06
CA LEU A 312 -15.92 -9.32 11.82
C LEU A 312 -16.77 -8.32 12.64
N GLY A 313 -18.09 -8.46 12.56
CA GLY A 313 -19.05 -7.58 13.26
C GLY A 313 -20.06 -6.98 12.29
N GLU A 314 -20.60 -5.81 12.65
CA GLU A 314 -21.41 -4.99 11.75
C GLU A 314 -20.49 -4.06 10.95
N ILE A 315 -20.22 -4.45 9.70
CA ILE A 315 -19.22 -3.78 8.87
C ILE A 315 -19.88 -2.87 7.85
N TYR A 316 -19.36 -1.64 7.75
CA TYR A 316 -19.56 -0.78 6.59
C TYR A 316 -18.33 -0.84 5.69
N TYR A 317 -18.55 -1.05 4.39
CA TYR A 317 -17.49 -1.08 3.41
C TYR A 317 -17.52 0.19 2.55
N PHE A 318 -16.35 0.76 2.27
CA PHE A 318 -16.21 1.76 1.22
C PHE A 318 -15.59 1.12 -0.02
N ASP A 319 -16.18 1.48 -1.15
CA ASP A 319 -15.70 1.17 -2.50
C ASP A 319 -15.04 2.42 -3.08
N PHE A 320 -14.07 2.24 -3.95
CA PHE A 320 -13.41 3.35 -4.65
C PHE A 320 -13.11 2.96 -6.10
N ASP A 321 -13.03 3.96 -6.97
CA ASP A 321 -12.63 3.77 -8.36
C ASP A 321 -11.16 4.19 -8.55
N GLN A 322 -10.45 3.47 -9.41
CA GLN A 322 -9.10 3.80 -9.86
C GLN A 322 -8.97 3.60 -11.37
N VAL A 323 -7.77 3.81 -11.91
CA VAL A 323 -7.42 3.38 -13.28
C VAL A 323 -6.27 2.41 -13.26
N ASP A 324 -6.28 1.45 -14.18
CA ASP A 324 -5.14 0.61 -14.46
C ASP A 324 -4.00 1.42 -15.11
N GLU A 325 -2.89 0.73 -15.39
CA GLU A 325 -1.68 1.32 -15.97
C GLU A 325 -1.90 1.84 -17.39
N LEU A 326 -2.95 1.40 -18.08
CA LEU A 326 -3.33 1.85 -19.42
C LEU A 326 -4.42 2.93 -19.37
N GLY A 327 -4.85 3.34 -18.17
CA GLY A 327 -5.87 4.36 -17.96
C GLY A 327 -7.31 3.83 -18.05
N ASN A 328 -7.53 2.52 -18.06
CA ASN A 328 -8.89 1.97 -18.02
C ASN A 328 -9.44 2.02 -16.59
N PRO A 329 -10.70 2.45 -16.38
CA PRO A 329 -11.29 2.47 -15.05
C PRO A 329 -11.45 1.08 -14.42
N LEU A 330 -11.06 0.98 -13.15
CA LEU A 330 -11.16 -0.19 -12.28
C LEU A 330 -12.06 0.14 -11.08
N ASP A 331 -13.06 -0.69 -10.83
CA ASP A 331 -13.92 -0.57 -9.65
C ASP A 331 -13.34 -1.46 -8.55
N LEU A 332 -13.04 -0.88 -7.39
CA LEU A 332 -12.48 -1.59 -6.24
C LEU A 332 -13.52 -1.68 -5.14
N SER A 333 -14.12 -2.86 -4.98
CA SER A 333 -15.14 -3.10 -3.97
C SER A 333 -14.56 -3.63 -2.66
N GLN A 334 -15.15 -3.18 -1.55
CA GLN A 334 -14.87 -3.66 -0.19
C GLN A 334 -13.42 -3.47 0.25
N ILE A 335 -12.79 -2.37 -0.17
CA ILE A 335 -11.34 -2.17 0.06
C ILE A 335 -11.02 -1.40 1.34
N VAL A 336 -12.00 -0.67 1.88
CA VAL A 336 -11.92 -0.11 3.24
C VAL A 336 -13.07 -0.68 4.05
N CYS A 337 -12.74 -1.19 5.22
CA CYS A 337 -13.68 -1.70 6.20
C CYS A 337 -13.74 -0.73 7.37
N MET A 338 -14.96 -0.45 7.84
CA MET A 338 -15.22 0.39 9.00
C MET A 338 -16.25 -0.26 9.92
N HIS A 339 -15.94 -0.32 11.21
CA HIS A 339 -16.82 -0.85 12.25
C HIS A 339 -16.44 -0.29 13.61
N GLU A 340 -17.31 -0.46 14.61
CA GLU A 340 -16.96 -0.14 16.01
C GLU A 340 -16.70 -1.41 16.81
N GLU A 341 -15.73 -1.33 17.71
CA GLU A 341 -15.34 -2.42 18.60
C GLU A 341 -15.48 -1.98 20.06
N ASP A 342 -15.94 -2.90 20.91
CA ASP A 342 -15.76 -2.76 22.35
C ASP A 342 -14.26 -2.76 22.69
N TYR A 343 -13.84 -1.83 23.54
CA TYR A 343 -12.45 -1.70 23.95
C TYR A 343 -12.31 -1.71 25.48
N GLY A 344 -12.99 -2.64 26.15
CA GLY A 344 -12.85 -2.86 27.58
C GLY A 344 -13.35 -1.68 28.42
N VAL A 345 -12.58 -1.28 29.44
CA VAL A 345 -12.98 -0.26 30.42
C VAL A 345 -12.38 1.10 30.04
N LEU A 346 -13.23 2.10 29.84
CA LEU A 346 -12.81 3.50 29.63
C LEU A 346 -12.33 4.10 30.95
N TRP A 347 -13.18 4.05 31.97
CA TRP A 347 -12.81 4.44 33.33
C TRP A 347 -13.60 3.63 34.35
N LYS A 348 -12.98 3.42 35.52
CA LYS A 348 -13.59 2.75 36.67
C LYS A 348 -13.08 3.35 37.96
N HIS A 349 -13.98 3.57 38.90
CA HIS A 349 -13.62 3.96 40.26
C HIS A 349 -14.47 3.20 41.28
N THR A 350 -13.85 2.80 42.39
CA THR A 350 -14.53 2.24 43.55
C THR A 350 -14.11 3.05 44.76
N ASP A 351 -15.03 3.84 45.29
CA ASP A 351 -14.81 4.66 46.48
C ASP A 351 -15.06 3.81 47.72
N ALA A 352 -14.00 3.52 48.48
CA ALA A 352 -14.06 2.71 49.69
C ALA A 352 -14.79 3.42 50.85
N HIS A 353 -14.92 4.74 50.86
CA HIS A 353 -15.62 5.46 51.92
C HIS A 353 -17.12 5.41 51.72
N THR A 354 -17.57 5.61 50.48
CA THR A 354 -19.00 5.58 50.14
C THR A 354 -19.49 4.18 49.72
N GLN A 355 -18.57 3.22 49.53
CA GLN A 355 -18.84 1.88 49.01
C GLN A 355 -19.54 1.88 47.65
N ARG A 356 -19.32 2.94 46.86
CA ARG A 356 -19.89 3.08 45.50
C ARG A 356 -18.86 2.70 44.46
N SER A 357 -19.31 1.96 43.45
CA SER A 357 -18.49 1.64 42.27
C SER A 357 -19.17 2.17 41.01
N GLU A 358 -18.37 2.81 40.18
CA GLU A 358 -18.75 3.30 38.85
C GLU A 358 -17.82 2.69 37.80
N VAL A 359 -18.37 2.41 36.61
CA VAL A 359 -17.63 1.91 35.45
C VAL A 359 -18.27 2.41 34.17
N ARG A 360 -17.46 2.80 33.19
CA ARG A 360 -17.88 3.02 31.80
C ARG A 360 -17.00 2.20 30.87
N ARG A 361 -17.62 1.62 29.85
CA ARG A 361 -16.89 0.86 28.83
C ARG A 361 -16.32 1.79 27.78
N SER A 362 -15.19 1.39 27.20
CA SER A 362 -14.63 2.09 26.04
C SER A 362 -15.13 1.44 24.75
N ARG A 363 -15.06 2.21 23.67
CA ARG A 363 -15.22 1.75 22.31
C ARG A 363 -14.22 2.47 21.42
N ARG A 364 -13.93 1.87 20.28
CA ARG A 364 -13.18 2.52 19.21
C ARG A 364 -13.87 2.29 17.87
N LEU A 365 -13.84 3.30 17.01
CA LEU A 365 -14.12 3.12 15.59
C LEU A 365 -12.84 2.68 14.90
N VAL A 366 -12.94 1.65 14.07
CA VAL A 366 -11.87 1.13 13.23
C VAL A 366 -12.13 1.56 11.80
N VAL A 367 -11.11 2.09 11.11
CA VAL A 367 -11.12 2.29 9.65
C VAL A 367 -9.85 1.65 9.10
N SER A 368 -10.00 0.64 8.24
CA SER A 368 -8.85 -0.19 7.83
C SER A 368 -8.90 -0.74 6.42
N SER A 369 -7.72 -1.00 5.87
CA SER A 369 -7.49 -1.68 4.58
C SER A 369 -6.35 -2.69 4.70
N PHE A 370 -6.35 -3.71 3.85
CA PHE A 370 -5.22 -4.63 3.66
C PHE A 370 -4.63 -4.47 2.26
N PHE A 371 -3.30 -4.62 2.16
CA PHE A 371 -2.53 -4.48 0.94
C PHE A 371 -1.55 -5.63 0.82
N THR A 372 -1.35 -6.16 -0.39
CA THR A 372 -0.39 -7.24 -0.65
C THR A 372 0.68 -6.76 -1.61
N ILE A 373 1.91 -6.61 -1.14
CA ILE A 373 3.06 -6.18 -1.95
C ILE A 373 4.00 -7.38 -2.09
N GLY A 374 3.98 -8.01 -3.27
CA GLY A 374 4.76 -9.21 -3.54
C GLY A 374 4.49 -10.29 -2.49
N ASN A 375 5.47 -10.52 -1.62
CA ASN A 375 5.44 -11.55 -0.58
C ASN A 375 4.74 -11.14 0.72
N TYR A 376 4.57 -9.84 1.00
CA TYR A 376 4.05 -9.34 2.29
C TYR A 376 2.63 -8.82 2.21
N ASP A 377 1.94 -8.90 3.36
CA ASP A 377 0.60 -8.36 3.56
C ASP A 377 0.60 -7.36 4.71
N TYR A 378 0.05 -6.18 4.46
CA TYR A 378 0.00 -5.06 5.40
C TYR A 378 -1.44 -4.67 5.68
N GLY A 379 -1.85 -4.79 6.94
CA GLY A 379 -3.09 -4.23 7.44
C GLY A 379 -2.85 -2.85 8.03
N ILE A 380 -3.50 -1.83 7.47
CA ILE A 380 -3.40 -0.44 7.93
C ILE A 380 -4.68 -0.08 8.69
N PHE A 381 -4.56 0.22 9.99
CA PHE A 381 -5.68 0.48 10.87
C PHE A 381 -5.57 1.87 11.51
N TRP A 382 -6.63 2.65 11.35
CA TRP A 382 -6.86 3.86 12.13
C TRP A 382 -7.93 3.59 13.19
N TYR A 383 -7.65 3.97 14.43
CA TYR A 383 -8.58 3.87 15.54
C TYR A 383 -8.93 5.24 16.10
N LEU A 384 -10.23 5.50 16.26
CA LEU A 384 -10.75 6.71 16.92
C LEU A 384 -11.46 6.31 18.20
N TYR A 385 -11.07 6.90 19.33
CA TYR A 385 -11.56 6.51 20.66
C TYR A 385 -12.55 7.51 21.24
N LEU A 386 -13.35 7.07 22.22
CA LEU A 386 -14.32 7.92 22.93
C LEU A 386 -13.69 9.11 23.67
N ASP A 387 -12.43 8.98 24.07
CA ASP A 387 -11.71 10.01 24.84
C ASP A 387 -10.93 11.01 23.98
N GLY A 388 -11.09 10.95 22.64
CA GLY A 388 -10.40 11.83 21.70
C GLY A 388 -9.04 11.31 21.22
N THR A 389 -8.60 10.13 21.68
CA THR A 389 -7.38 9.49 21.17
C THR A 389 -7.54 9.07 19.71
N ILE A 390 -6.48 9.28 18.93
CA ILE A 390 -6.29 8.71 17.58
C ILE A 390 -5.09 7.78 17.63
N GLU A 391 -5.23 6.58 17.10
CA GLU A 391 -4.15 5.59 17.02
C GLU A 391 -4.01 5.08 15.58
N PHE A 392 -2.76 4.83 15.20
CA PHE A 392 -2.41 4.13 13.98
C PHE A 392 -1.75 2.81 14.35
N GLU A 393 -2.20 1.71 13.74
CA GLU A 393 -1.60 0.40 13.88
C GLU A 393 -1.35 -0.20 12.48
N ALA A 394 -0.12 -0.64 12.24
CA ALA A 394 0.22 -1.47 11.09
C ALA A 394 0.34 -2.93 11.56
N LYS A 395 -0.37 -3.83 10.88
CA LYS A 395 -0.28 -5.29 11.10
C LYS A 395 0.48 -5.90 9.93
N LEU A 396 1.60 -6.54 10.22
CA LEU A 396 2.47 -7.13 9.20
C LEU A 396 2.32 -8.65 9.21
N THR A 397 2.02 -9.22 8.05
CA THR A 397 1.93 -10.66 7.83
C THR A 397 2.36 -11.02 6.41
N GLY A 398 1.99 -12.18 5.90
CA GLY A 398 2.41 -12.71 4.61
C GLY A 398 3.56 -13.70 4.72
N THR A 399 4.37 -13.79 3.67
CA THR A 399 5.50 -14.71 3.56
C THR A 399 6.82 -13.95 3.60
N LEU A 400 7.86 -14.52 4.21
CA LEU A 400 9.19 -13.90 4.20
C LEU A 400 9.74 -13.87 2.77
N TYR A 401 10.55 -12.85 2.46
CA TYR A 401 11.39 -12.87 1.27
C TYR A 401 12.65 -13.70 1.56
N LEU A 402 12.82 -14.80 0.84
CA LEU A 402 13.78 -15.85 1.18
C LEU A 402 14.93 -15.91 0.19
N ARG A 403 16.08 -16.37 0.70
CA ARG A 403 17.29 -16.68 -0.07
C ARG A 403 17.60 -18.17 0.02
N ALA A 404 18.00 -18.83 -1.07
CA ALA A 404 18.46 -20.22 -0.96
C ALA A 404 19.94 -20.23 -0.58
N ILE A 405 20.34 -21.18 0.26
CA ILE A 405 21.73 -21.33 0.69
C ILE A 405 22.24 -22.76 0.51
N THR A 406 23.55 -22.88 0.38
CA THR A 406 24.19 -24.20 0.41
C THR A 406 24.26 -24.76 1.83
N GLU A 407 24.31 -26.08 1.98
CA GLU A 407 24.38 -26.71 3.29
C GLU A 407 25.66 -26.27 4.04
N GLY A 408 25.47 -25.75 5.26
CA GLY A 408 26.57 -25.26 6.10
C GLY A 408 27.08 -23.86 5.77
N GLU A 409 26.45 -23.16 4.82
CA GLU A 409 26.73 -21.75 4.54
C GLU A 409 26.44 -20.87 5.76
N PRO A 410 27.38 -20.03 6.22
CA PRO A 410 27.12 -19.08 7.31
C PRO A 410 26.13 -18.00 6.89
N THR A 411 25.15 -17.71 7.75
CA THR A 411 24.13 -16.68 7.52
C THR A 411 24.20 -15.56 8.57
N PRO A 412 25.27 -14.73 8.60
CA PRO A 412 25.43 -13.68 9.61
C PRO A 412 24.36 -12.57 9.54
N TYR A 413 23.65 -12.46 8.42
CA TYR A 413 22.61 -11.46 8.14
C TYR A 413 21.21 -12.07 8.00
N GLY A 414 20.99 -13.25 8.57
CA GLY A 414 19.73 -13.96 8.44
C GLY A 414 19.57 -15.05 9.48
N SER A 415 18.51 -15.82 9.35
CA SER A 415 18.27 -17.01 10.15
C SER A 415 17.76 -18.13 9.27
N LEU A 416 18.23 -19.35 9.53
CA LEU A 416 17.72 -20.54 8.85
C LEU A 416 16.27 -20.79 9.29
N VAL A 417 15.32 -20.66 8.37
CA VAL A 417 13.88 -20.85 8.64
C VAL A 417 13.38 -22.22 8.15
N ALA A 418 14.09 -22.83 7.22
CA ALA A 418 13.89 -24.20 6.74
C ALA A 418 15.23 -24.74 6.16
N PRO A 419 15.37 -26.06 5.93
CA PRO A 419 16.58 -26.60 5.30
C PRO A 419 16.92 -25.91 3.98
N GLY A 420 18.10 -25.31 3.88
CA GLY A 420 18.55 -24.59 2.68
C GLY A 420 17.88 -23.22 2.46
N VAL A 421 17.15 -22.68 3.45
CA VAL A 421 16.41 -21.42 3.32
C VAL A 421 16.83 -20.42 4.38
N ASN A 422 17.40 -19.30 3.95
CA ASN A 422 17.74 -18.18 4.81
C ASN A 422 16.65 -17.11 4.77
N GLY A 423 16.04 -16.84 5.92
CA GLY A 423 15.23 -15.65 6.15
C GLY A 423 16.15 -14.47 6.42
N MET A 424 16.29 -13.57 5.45
CA MET A 424 17.18 -12.41 5.55
C MET A 424 16.64 -11.42 6.59
N VAL A 425 17.53 -10.88 7.42
CA VAL A 425 17.18 -9.78 8.33
C VAL A 425 16.81 -8.56 7.49
N HIS A 426 15.70 -7.92 7.85
CA HIS A 426 15.19 -6.71 7.23
C HIS A 426 14.36 -5.95 8.25
N GLU A 427 14.04 -4.69 7.94
CA GLU A 427 13.21 -3.83 8.77
C GLU A 427 12.00 -3.35 7.97
N HIS A 428 10.95 -2.90 8.65
CA HIS A 428 9.78 -2.28 8.04
C HIS A 428 9.60 -0.91 8.65
N TYR A 429 9.88 0.14 7.86
CA TYR A 429 9.79 1.53 8.31
C TYR A 429 8.55 2.19 7.73
N PHE A 430 7.60 2.51 8.60
CA PHE A 430 6.39 3.25 8.23
C PHE A 430 6.59 4.75 8.49
N ASN A 431 6.23 5.57 7.51
CA ASN A 431 6.20 7.02 7.63
C ASN A 431 4.75 7.50 7.55
N ILE A 432 4.28 8.12 8.63
CA ILE A 432 2.91 8.62 8.73
C ILE A 432 2.92 10.14 8.57
N ARG A 433 2.15 10.65 7.60
CA ARG A 433 1.96 12.09 7.39
C ARG A 433 0.70 12.54 8.12
N LEU A 434 0.89 13.39 9.14
CA LEU A 434 -0.19 14.04 9.87
C LEU A 434 -0.17 15.55 9.62
N ASP A 435 -1.10 16.04 8.80
CA ASP A 435 -1.36 17.46 8.63
C ASP A 435 -2.24 17.95 9.78
N MET A 436 -1.61 18.31 10.90
CA MET A 436 -2.29 18.69 12.12
C MET A 436 -3.08 20.01 11.96
N SER A 437 -4.24 20.07 12.62
CA SER A 437 -5.08 21.27 12.71
C SER A 437 -5.71 21.36 14.11
N VAL A 438 -4.91 21.24 15.17
CA VAL A 438 -5.37 21.21 16.56
C VAL A 438 -6.05 22.53 16.92
N ASP A 439 -7.39 22.52 16.99
CA ASP A 439 -8.24 23.69 17.21
C ASP A 439 -8.01 24.84 16.19
N GLY A 440 -7.47 24.50 15.02
CA GLY A 440 -7.15 25.41 13.92
C GLY A 440 -5.76 25.17 13.32
N ASP A 441 -5.42 25.93 12.28
CA ASP A 441 -4.20 25.70 11.48
C ASP A 441 -2.93 26.36 12.07
N ALA A 442 -3.09 27.22 13.08
CA ALA A 442 -1.99 27.93 13.72
C ALA A 442 -1.43 27.10 14.89
N ASN A 443 -0.67 26.05 14.58
CA ASN A 443 -0.09 25.16 15.59
C ASN A 443 1.42 25.36 15.76
N THR A 444 1.97 24.90 16.88
CA THR A 444 3.40 24.82 17.16
C THR A 444 3.67 23.52 17.89
N VAL A 445 4.80 22.87 17.60
CA VAL A 445 5.23 21.66 18.29
C VAL A 445 6.04 22.04 19.53
N VAL A 446 5.70 21.46 20.67
CA VAL A 446 6.42 21.64 21.94
C VAL A 446 6.87 20.28 22.45
N GLU A 447 8.15 20.13 22.73
CA GLU A 447 8.70 18.95 23.41
C GLU A 447 8.77 19.21 24.92
N MET A 448 8.25 18.30 25.73
CA MET A 448 8.29 18.38 27.19
C MET A 448 8.97 17.13 27.77
N GLN A 449 10.03 17.36 28.53
CA GLN A 449 10.79 16.31 29.24
C GLN A 449 10.57 16.45 30.74
N ALA A 450 10.33 15.33 31.43
CA ALA A 450 10.16 15.32 32.88
C ALA A 450 11.52 15.17 33.56
N ASP A 451 11.94 16.21 34.29
CA ASP A 451 13.15 16.18 35.11
C ASP A 451 12.86 15.82 36.56
N ARG A 452 13.79 15.09 37.16
CA ARG A 452 13.79 14.88 38.62
C ARG A 452 14.16 16.19 39.32
N VAL A 453 13.32 16.63 40.25
CA VAL A 453 13.67 17.71 41.19
C VAL A 453 14.47 17.11 42.36
N PRO A 454 15.63 17.68 42.77
CA PRO A 454 16.39 17.19 43.91
C PRO A 454 15.55 17.19 45.20
N SER A 455 15.68 16.12 45.99
CA SER A 455 15.02 15.93 47.29
C SER A 455 15.73 16.63 48.44
#